data_AF-A0A8J3IA49-F1
#
_entry.id   AF-A0A8J3IA49-F1
#
_cell.length_a   1.000
_cell.length_b   1.000
_cell.length_c   1.000
_cell.angle_alpha   90.00
_cell.angle_beta   90.00
_cell.angle_gamma   90.00
#
_symmetry.space_group_name_H-M   'P 1'
#
loop_
_entity.id
_entity.type
_entity.pdbx_description
1 polymer ?
#
loop_
_entity_poly.entity_id
_entity_poly.type
_entity_poly.pdbx_seq_one_letter_code
_entity_poly.pdbx_strand_id
1 'polypeptide(L)'
;MRLVVHQRNVVAHFSGPWEVAQLEALAEQGRAWARFSRVSGGLPIGEIESQTHEVRLYEGVEVGSRQVVFLLPMEQQCSAEG
;
A
#
# COMPACT_ATOMS: atom_id res chain seq x y z
N MET A 1 -4.15 4.16 -5.87
CA MET A 1 -4.76 4.29 -4.53
C MET A 1 -4.34 5.64 -3.95
N ARG A 2 -5.03 6.16 -2.93
CA ARG A 2 -4.68 7.44 -2.31
C ARG A 2 -4.54 7.28 -0.81
N LEU A 3 -3.45 7.77 -0.25
CA LEU A 3 -3.29 7.95 1.19
C LEU A 3 -3.79 9.33 1.59
N VAL A 4 -4.55 9.39 2.68
CA VAL A 4 -5.02 10.63 3.30
C VAL A 4 -4.59 10.63 4.75
N VAL A 5 -3.96 11.72 5.19
CA VAL A 5 -3.57 11.88 6.60
C VAL A 5 -4.70 12.57 7.34
N HIS A 6 -5.28 11.89 8.34
CA HIS A 6 -6.33 12.41 9.20
C HIS A 6 -5.89 12.35 10.67
N GLN A 7 -5.62 13.51 11.27
CA GLN A 7 -5.26 13.63 12.70
C GLN A 7 -4.16 12.64 13.16
N ARG A 8 -3.14 12.42 12.32
CA ARG A 8 -2.01 11.48 12.47
C ARG A 8 -2.25 10.03 12.04
N ASN A 9 -3.47 9.65 11.67
CA ASN A 9 -3.74 8.37 11.05
C ASN A 9 -3.61 8.47 9.53
N VAL A 10 -3.02 7.45 8.90
CA VAL A 10 -2.96 7.34 7.44
C VAL A 10 -4.06 6.38 7.01
N VAL A 11 -4.96 6.85 6.15
CA VAL A 11 -6.08 6.06 5.65
C VAL A 11 -5.95 5.88 4.16
N ALA A 12 -6.14 4.63 3.69
CA ALA A 12 -6.22 4.33 2.27
C ALA A 12 -7.62 4.63 1.72
N HIS A 13 -7.66 5.41 0.64
CA HIS A 13 -8.82 5.63 -0.19
C HIS A 13 -8.60 4.97 -1.55
N PHE A 14 -9.48 4.03 -1.86
CA PHE A 14 -9.52 3.36 -3.15
C PHE A 14 -10.25 4.23 -4.17
N SER A 15 -9.62 4.41 -5.33
CA SER A 15 -10.15 5.14 -6.47
C SER A 15 -10.86 4.22 -7.47
N GLY A 16 -10.69 2.90 -7.36
CA GLY A 16 -11.40 1.93 -8.21
C GLY A 16 -11.47 0.52 -7.61
N PRO A 17 -12.39 -0.32 -8.12
CA PRO A 17 -12.61 -1.68 -7.60
C PRO A 17 -11.42 -2.62 -7.80
N TRP A 18 -10.57 -2.37 -8.79
CA TRP A 18 -9.40 -3.19 -9.09
C TRP A 18 -8.33 -3.15 -7.98
N GLU A 19 -8.28 -2.07 -7.19
CA GLU A 19 -7.32 -1.95 -6.08
C GLU A 19 -7.71 -2.87 -4.93
N VAL A 20 -9.01 -2.95 -4.64
CA VAL A 20 -9.57 -3.86 -3.63
C VAL A 20 -9.44 -5.30 -4.09
N ALA A 21 -9.80 -5.60 -5.34
CA ALA A 21 -9.66 -6.95 -5.91
C ALA A 21 -8.19 -7.44 -5.88
N GLN A 22 -7.23 -6.53 -6.05
CA GLN A 22 -5.81 -6.89 -5.94
C GLN A 22 -5.41 -7.23 -4.50
N LEU A 23 -5.94 -6.53 -3.50
CA LEU A 23 -5.73 -6.85 -2.09
C LEU A 23 -6.40 -8.17 -1.71
N GLU A 24 -7.62 -8.42 -2.16
CA GLU A 24 -8.33 -9.69 -1.97
C GLU A 24 -7.53 -10.86 -2.56
N ALA A 25 -7.03 -10.72 -3.79
CA ALA A 25 -6.20 -11.75 -4.41
C ALA A 25 -4.88 -12.00 -3.66
N LEU A 26 -4.33 -11.00 -2.98
CA LEU A 26 -3.17 -11.16 -2.10
C LEU A 26 -3.55 -11.87 -0.79
N ALA A 27 -4.70 -11.53 -0.20
CA ALA A 27 -5.23 -12.19 0.99
C ALA A 27 -5.50 -13.68 0.75
N GLU A 28 -6.08 -14.04 -0.40
CA GLU A 28 -6.31 -15.43 -0.82
C GLU A 28 -5.02 -16.26 -0.93
N GLN A 29 -3.89 -15.60 -1.25
CA GLN A 29 -2.56 -16.21 -1.28
C GLN A 29 -1.88 -16.27 0.09
N GLY A 30 -2.57 -15.88 1.17
CA GLY A 30 -2.02 -15.80 2.51
C GLY A 30 -1.08 -14.61 2.74
N ARG A 31 -1.06 -13.62 1.84
CA ARG A 31 -0.26 -12.40 2.00
C ARG A 31 -1.06 -11.35 2.75
N ALA A 32 -0.76 -11.22 4.05
CA ALA A 32 -1.41 -10.25 4.91
C ALA A 32 -1.05 -8.80 4.55
N TRP A 33 0.16 -8.53 4.05
CA TRP A 33 0.63 -7.16 3.78
C TRP A 33 1.04 -6.97 2.32
N ALA A 34 0.58 -5.88 1.72
CA ALA A 34 0.84 -5.50 0.35
C ALA A 34 1.62 -4.17 0.31
N ARG A 35 2.79 -4.17 -0.33
CA ARG A 35 3.64 -2.99 -0.49
C ARG A 35 3.07 -2.02 -1.52
N PHE A 36 3.26 -0.73 -1.26
CA PHE A 36 2.96 0.34 -2.20
C PHE A 36 4.11 1.33 -2.35
N SER A 37 4.15 2.00 -3.50
CA SER A 37 5.15 3.02 -3.84
C SER A 37 4.48 4.29 -4.38
N ARG A 38 5.26 5.37 -4.50
CA ARG A 38 4.83 6.61 -5.16
C ARG A 38 4.72 6.39 -6.67
N VAL A 39 3.89 7.20 -7.32
CA VAL A 39 3.63 7.13 -8.78
C VAL A 39 4.89 7.23 -9.64
N SER A 40 5.90 7.97 -9.17
CA SER A 40 7.20 8.11 -9.85
C SER A 40 8.03 6.82 -9.89
N GLY A 41 7.51 5.73 -9.31
CA GLY A 41 8.26 4.50 -9.08
C GLY A 41 9.28 4.64 -7.95
N GLY A 42 10.01 3.55 -7.71
CA GLY A 42 11.08 3.48 -6.71
C GLY A 42 10.77 2.53 -5.57
N LEU A 43 11.49 2.72 -4.47
CA LEU A 43 11.37 1.88 -3.28
C LEU A 43 9.96 1.97 -2.69
N PRO A 44 9.44 0.84 -2.15
CA PRO A 44 8.21 0.86 -1.39
C PRO A 44 8.33 1.85 -0.23
N ILE A 45 7.27 2.60 0.00
CA ILE A 45 7.21 3.62 1.07
C ILE A 45 6.33 3.18 2.24
N GLY A 46 5.71 2.01 2.13
CA GLY A 46 4.83 1.43 3.13
C GLY A 46 4.10 0.22 2.61
N GLU A 47 3.23 -0.30 3.46
CA GLU A 47 2.43 -1.49 3.25
C GLU A 47 0.99 -1.25 3.71
N ILE A 48 0.05 -1.94 3.06
CA ILE A 48 -1.35 -1.97 3.42
C ILE A 48 -1.76 -3.41 3.70
N GLU A 49 -2.47 -3.62 4.79
CA GLU A 49 -2.97 -4.95 5.15
C GLU A 49 -4.15 -5.33 4.23
N SER A 50 -4.13 -6.54 3.70
CA SER A 50 -4.98 -6.96 2.58
C SER A 50 -6.45 -7.18 2.93
N GLN A 51 -6.81 -7.34 4.19
CA GLN A 51 -8.19 -7.57 4.66
C GLN A 51 -8.78 -6.38 5.41
N THR A 52 -7.97 -5.73 6.23
CA THR A 52 -8.33 -4.63 7.13
C THR A 52 -8.02 -3.27 6.53
N HIS A 53 -7.20 -3.23 5.47
CA HIS A 53 -6.74 -2.00 4.82
C HIS A 53 -5.97 -1.07 5.77
N GLU A 54 -5.42 -1.61 6.86
CA GLU A 54 -4.53 -0.87 7.76
C GLU A 54 -3.27 -0.45 6.98
N VAL A 55 -2.92 0.83 7.04
CA VAL A 55 -1.74 1.37 6.36
C VAL A 55 -0.60 1.55 7.35
N ARG A 56 0.58 1.05 6.98
CA ARG A 56 1.84 1.30 7.68
C ARG A 56 2.84 1.95 6.73
N LEU A 57 3.45 3.05 7.16
CA LEU A 57 4.56 3.66 6.44
C LEU A 57 5.88 3.12 6.99
N TYR A 58 6.88 3.02 6.13
CA TYR A 58 8.23 2.69 6.59
C TYR A 58 8.86 3.86 7.34
N GLU A 59 9.86 3.54 8.17
CA GLU A 59 10.54 4.52 9.00
C GLU A 59 11.12 5.67 8.16
N GLY A 60 10.96 6.90 8.63
CA GLY A 60 11.42 8.12 7.95
C GLY A 60 10.61 8.51 6.71
N VAL A 61 9.59 7.74 6.32
CA VAL A 61 8.69 8.13 5.23
C VAL A 61 7.64 9.10 5.74
N GLU A 62 7.68 10.31 5.20
CA GLU A 62 6.58 11.27 5.34
C GLU A 62 5.71 11.27 4.09
N VAL A 63 4.40 11.38 4.31
CA VAL A 63 3.41 11.61 3.27
C VAL A 63 2.70 12.93 3.55
N GLY A 64 2.44 13.69 2.49
CA GLY A 64 1.63 14.91 2.60
C GLY A 64 0.19 14.60 3.04
N SER A 65 -0.60 15.65 3.27
CA SER A 65 -2.02 15.52 3.62
C SER A 65 -2.82 14.60 2.68
N ARG A 66 -2.39 14.54 1.41
CA ARG A 66 -2.89 13.62 0.39
C ARG A 66 -1.75 13.16 -0.50
N GLN A 67 -1.62 11.85 -0.71
CA GLN A 67 -0.60 11.26 -1.58
C GLN A 67 -1.22 10.17 -2.47
N VAL A 68 -0.94 10.19 -3.78
CA VAL A 68 -1.29 9.08 -4.68
C VAL A 68 -0.18 8.04 -4.64
N VAL A 69 -0.56 6.78 -4.46
CA VAL A 69 0.34 5.61 -4.39
C VAL A 69 -0.21 4.48 -5.25
N PHE A 70 0.66 3.56 -5.63
CA PHE A 70 0.30 2.34 -6.36
C PHE A 70 0.71 1.13 -5.54
N LEU A 71 -0.17 0.14 -5.48
CA LEU A 71 0.20 -1.19 -5.03
C LEU A 71 1.23 -1.76 -6.01
N LEU A 72 2.29 -2.35 -5.47
CA LEU A 72 3.29 -2.99 -6.31
C LEU A 72 2.71 -4.28 -6.94
N PRO A 73 3.13 -4.66 -8.16
CA PRO A 73 2.77 -5.93 -8.77
C PRO A 73 3.13 -7.12 -7.86
N MET A 74 2.39 -8.23 -7.97
CA MET A 74 2.62 -9.44 -7.16
C MET A 74 4.08 -9.91 -7.16
N GLU A 75 4.77 -9.82 -8.30
CA GLU A 75 6.19 -10.19 -8.44
C GLU A 75 7.11 -9.37 -7.52
N GLN A 76 6.74 -8.12 -7.25
CA GLN A 76 7.49 -7.19 -6.40
C GLN A 76 7.04 -7.20 -4.93
N GLN A 77 5.97 -7.96 -4.61
CA GLN A 77 5.55 -8.21 -3.23
C GLN A 77 6.49 -9.19 -2.51
N CYS A 78 7.33 -9.93 -3.24
CA CYS A 78 8.23 -10.96 -2.71
C CYS A 78 9.69 -10.54 -2.54
N SER A 79 10.10 -9.39 -3.05
CA SER A 79 11.51 -8.96 -2.95
C SER A 79 11.80 -8.45 -1.54
N ALA A 80 12.04 -9.36 -0.61
CA ALA A 80 12.66 -9.10 0.69
C ALA A 80 13.59 -10.27 1.02
N GLU A 81 14.46 -10.66 0.09
CA GLU A 81 15.64 -11.46 0.40
C GLU A 81 16.79 -10.98 -0.49
N GLY A 82 17.80 -10.40 0.15
CA GLY A 82 19.05 -9.91 -0.39
C GLY A 82 19.95 -9.52 0.75
#